data_AF-A0A4D4JF35-F1
#
_entry.id   AF-A0A4D4JF35-F1
#
_cell.length_a   1.000
_cell.length_b   1.000
_cell.length_c   1.000
_cell.angle_alpha   90.00
_cell.angle_beta   90.00
_cell.angle_gamma   90.00
#
_symmetry.space_group_name_H-M   'P 1'
#
loop_
_entity.id
_entity.type
_entity.pdbx_description
1 polymer ?
#
loop_
_entity_poly.entity_id
_entity_poly.type
_entity_poly.pdbx_seq_one_letter_code
_entity_poly.pdbx_strand_id
1 'polypeptide(L)'
;MVSFTDLRDAKPRLWQRAADDLLRLAKEAEQAASDIYHQGKGAVDEHWTDEVGQHATEKLKALVDDYEAAAITVRAGVSVLDGLSEGVDLAQQSLLGALDFAKRSGLQVDDQGLVHVPAANTDPTATHNSQQAQQLINDALARAARVDNDAAEELAKLVGALTNTDVNKALNTTQAEAAEDQVKLIRDSLPVGKSAAEVLPGGIH
;
A
#
# COMPACT_ATOMS: atom_id res chain seq x y z
N MET A 1 14.83 7.31 -1.58
CA MET A 1 15.76 6.16 -1.74
C MET A 1 15.81 5.45 -0.41
N VAL A 2 15.49 4.16 -0.37
CA VAL A 2 15.44 3.36 0.86
C VAL A 2 16.85 2.88 1.22
N SER A 3 17.30 3.10 2.46
CA SER A 3 18.61 2.62 2.91
C SER A 3 18.58 1.15 3.34
N PHE A 4 19.76 0.53 3.43
CA PHE A 4 19.91 -0.84 3.95
C PHE A 4 19.29 -1.01 5.34
N THR A 5 19.58 -0.07 6.25
CA THR A 5 19.05 -0.09 7.61
C THR A 5 17.54 0.10 7.62
N ASP A 6 17.01 1.02 6.80
CA ASP A 6 15.56 1.27 6.73
C ASP A 6 14.81 -0.01 6.32
N LEU A 7 15.28 -0.72 5.29
CA LEU A 7 14.65 -1.96 4.84
C LEU A 7 14.84 -3.11 5.83
N ARG A 8 16.04 -3.25 6.41
CA ARG A 8 16.33 -4.29 7.40
C ARG A 8 15.44 -4.17 8.63
N ASP A 9 15.23 -2.94 9.09
CA ASP A 9 14.52 -2.66 10.34
C ASP A 9 13.06 -2.23 10.12
N ALA A 10 12.59 -2.26 8.87
CA ALA A 10 11.21 -1.96 8.50
C ALA A 10 10.21 -2.80 9.30
N LYS A 11 9.05 -2.21 9.58
CA LYS A 11 7.96 -2.86 10.34
C LYS A 11 6.67 -2.88 9.51
N PRO A 12 6.56 -3.75 8.49
CA PRO A 12 5.40 -3.82 7.60
C PRO A 12 4.04 -3.83 8.31
N ARG A 13 3.97 -4.58 9.42
CA ARG A 13 2.76 -4.69 10.26
C ARG A 13 2.21 -3.36 10.78
N LEU A 14 3.02 -2.31 10.87
CA LEU A 14 2.53 -0.99 11.27
C LEU A 14 1.66 -0.36 10.17
N TRP A 15 2.01 -0.54 8.90
CA TRP A 15 1.18 -0.10 7.78
C TRP A 15 -0.10 -0.92 7.67
N GLN A 16 -0.01 -2.24 7.84
CA GLN A 16 -1.21 -3.10 7.91
C GLN A 16 -2.15 -2.69 9.04
N ARG A 17 -1.62 -2.36 10.23
CA ARG A 17 -2.46 -1.86 11.33
C ARG A 17 -3.09 -0.51 10.98
N ALA A 18 -2.36 0.38 10.32
CA ALA A 18 -2.93 1.65 9.86
C ALA A 18 -4.04 1.42 8.82
N ALA A 19 -3.88 0.45 7.91
CA ALA A 19 -4.92 0.02 6.99
C ALA A 19 -6.17 -0.50 7.71
N ASP A 20 -6.01 -1.35 8.73
CA ASP A 20 -7.13 -1.82 9.57
C ASP A 20 -7.86 -0.66 10.27
N ASP A 21 -7.12 0.32 10.79
CA ASP A 21 -7.67 1.50 11.46
C ASP A 21 -8.45 2.39 10.48
N LEU A 22 -7.92 2.60 9.26
CA LEU A 22 -8.61 3.31 8.19
C LEU A 22 -9.84 2.56 7.70
N LEU A 23 -9.80 1.23 7.62
CA LEU A 23 -10.95 0.43 7.23
C LEU A 23 -12.09 0.56 8.25
N ARG A 24 -11.76 0.66 9.54
CA ARG A 24 -12.77 0.95 10.58
C ARG A 24 -13.38 2.34 10.39
N LEU A 25 -12.55 3.36 10.15
CA LEU A 25 -13.03 4.71 9.86
C LEU A 25 -13.96 4.77 8.64
N ALA A 26 -13.62 4.06 7.56
CA ALA A 26 -14.48 3.99 6.37
C ALA A 26 -15.85 3.39 6.68
N LYS A 27 -15.91 2.33 7.50
CA LYS A 27 -17.17 1.71 7.93
C LYS A 27 -18.00 2.65 8.81
N GLU A 28 -17.36 3.42 9.69
CA GLU A 28 -18.04 4.43 10.51
C GLU A 28 -18.65 5.54 9.64
N ALA A 29 -17.92 5.99 8.60
CA ALA A 29 -18.43 6.98 7.64
C ALA A 29 -19.65 6.45 6.86
N GLU A 30 -19.63 5.19 6.40
CA GLU A 30 -20.78 4.57 5.73
C GLU A 30 -21.99 4.43 6.67
N GLN A 31 -21.76 4.06 7.92
CA GLN A 31 -22.83 3.99 8.90
C GLN A 31 -23.45 5.37 9.16
N ALA A 32 -22.62 6.42 9.28
CA ALA A 32 -23.10 7.78 9.41
C ALA A 32 -23.94 8.22 8.21
N ALA A 33 -23.50 7.92 6.97
CA ALA A 33 -24.27 8.19 5.76
C ALA A 33 -25.63 7.48 5.79
N SER A 34 -25.66 6.20 6.16
CA SER A 34 -26.89 5.41 6.30
C SER A 34 -27.83 6.00 7.36
N ASP A 35 -27.31 6.37 8.52
CA ASP A 35 -28.09 6.96 9.62
C ASP A 35 -28.68 8.31 9.22
N ILE A 36 -27.92 9.17 8.54
CA ILE A 36 -28.41 10.47 8.02
C ILE A 36 -29.52 10.25 6.99
N TYR A 37 -29.35 9.27 6.09
CA TYR A 37 -30.35 8.95 5.08
C TYR A 37 -31.67 8.45 5.70
N HIS A 38 -31.59 7.47 6.61
CA HIS A 38 -32.77 6.86 7.21
C HIS A 38 -33.45 7.73 8.27
N GLN A 39 -32.67 8.33 9.17
CA GLN A 39 -33.21 9.08 10.31
C GLN A 39 -33.42 10.56 9.98
N GLY A 40 -32.62 11.13 9.09
CA GLY A 40 -32.73 12.52 8.66
C GLY A 40 -33.73 12.67 7.52
N LYS A 41 -33.35 12.24 6.32
CA LYS A 41 -34.17 12.45 5.12
C LYS A 41 -35.53 11.77 5.21
N GLY A 42 -35.58 10.52 5.66
CA GLY A 42 -36.84 9.78 5.81
C GLY A 42 -37.86 10.51 6.70
N ALA A 43 -37.40 11.05 7.84
CA ALA A 43 -38.26 11.77 8.78
C ALA A 43 -38.66 13.17 8.27
N VAL A 44 -37.78 13.86 7.53
CA VAL A 44 -38.08 15.18 6.96
C VAL A 44 -39.07 15.06 5.80
N ASP A 45 -38.88 14.10 4.90
CA ASP A 45 -39.78 13.88 3.76
C ASP A 45 -41.21 13.48 4.24
N GLU A 46 -41.34 12.83 5.41
CA GLU A 46 -42.63 12.41 5.98
C GLU A 46 -43.37 13.53 6.74
N HIS A 47 -42.65 14.48 7.34
CA HIS A 47 -43.24 15.45 8.26
C HIS A 47 -43.09 16.92 7.86
N TRP A 48 -42.25 17.25 6.88
CA TRP A 48 -41.94 18.62 6.51
C TRP A 48 -41.83 18.78 4.98
N THR A 49 -42.98 18.92 4.32
CA THR A 49 -43.06 18.97 2.85
C THR A 49 -42.97 20.38 2.26
N ASP A 50 -42.75 21.41 3.10
CA ASP A 50 -42.64 22.80 2.68
C ASP A 50 -41.26 23.10 2.06
N GLU A 51 -41.06 24.33 1.57
CA GLU A 51 -39.80 24.75 0.94
C GLU A 51 -38.59 24.61 1.89
N VAL A 52 -38.80 24.76 3.21
CA VAL A 52 -37.75 24.61 4.22
C VAL A 52 -37.36 23.14 4.36
N GLY A 53 -38.33 22.23 4.41
CA GLY A 53 -38.09 20.80 4.44
C GLY A 53 -37.40 20.30 3.16
N GLN A 54 -37.76 20.82 1.99
CA GLN A 54 -37.05 20.51 0.73
C GLN A 54 -35.58 20.93 0.79
N HIS A 55 -35.30 22.15 1.26
CA HIS A 55 -33.92 22.62 1.41
C HIS A 55 -33.12 21.80 2.44
N ALA A 56 -33.76 21.41 3.55
CA ALA A 56 -33.15 20.53 4.54
C ALA A 56 -32.83 19.15 3.94
N THR A 57 -33.75 18.56 3.17
CA THR A 57 -33.54 17.29 2.45
C THR A 57 -32.37 17.38 1.46
N GLU A 58 -32.23 18.48 0.73
CA GLU A 58 -31.08 18.68 -0.17
C GLU A 58 -29.75 18.74 0.59
N LYS A 59 -29.71 19.44 1.73
CA LYS A 59 -28.51 19.49 2.57
C LYS A 59 -28.14 18.14 3.18
N LEU A 60 -29.14 17.36 3.61
CA LEU A 60 -28.92 16.02 4.13
C LEU A 60 -28.39 15.07 3.04
N LYS A 61 -28.92 15.15 1.81
CA LYS A 61 -28.38 14.38 0.67
C LYS A 61 -26.92 14.73 0.40
N ALA A 62 -26.57 16.02 0.33
CA ALA A 62 -25.19 16.43 0.12
C ALA A 62 -24.25 15.89 1.21
N LEU A 63 -24.71 15.89 2.47
CA LEU A 63 -23.93 15.33 3.57
C LEU A 63 -23.76 13.80 3.46
N VAL A 64 -24.80 13.07 3.05
CA VAL A 64 -24.70 11.62 2.77
C VAL A 64 -23.67 11.37 1.68
N ASP A 65 -23.75 12.10 0.57
CA ASP A 65 -22.82 11.98 -0.55
C ASP A 65 -21.37 12.23 -0.10
N ASP A 66 -21.13 13.26 0.74
CA ASP A 66 -19.81 13.58 1.30
C ASP A 66 -19.23 12.43 2.14
N TYR A 67 -20.04 11.80 3.01
CA TYR A 67 -19.61 10.66 3.82
C TYR A 67 -19.32 9.41 2.97
N GLU A 68 -20.13 9.15 1.94
CA GLU A 68 -19.89 8.03 1.01
C GLU A 68 -18.59 8.23 0.22
N ALA A 69 -18.33 9.44 -0.26
CA ALA A 69 -17.06 9.78 -0.91
C ALA A 69 -15.87 9.57 0.02
N ALA A 70 -15.96 10.09 1.24
CA ALA A 70 -14.90 9.95 2.24
C ALA A 70 -14.62 8.46 2.53
N ALA A 71 -15.65 7.64 2.70
CA ALA A 71 -15.50 6.21 2.92
C ALA A 71 -14.78 5.51 1.75
N ILE A 72 -15.12 5.84 0.51
CA ILE A 72 -14.47 5.30 -0.68
C ILE A 72 -13.01 5.71 -0.77
N THR A 73 -12.70 6.99 -0.54
CA THR A 73 -11.32 7.46 -0.59
C THR A 73 -10.46 6.87 0.53
N VAL A 74 -11.02 6.72 1.73
CA VAL A 74 -10.32 6.05 2.84
C VAL A 74 -10.05 4.58 2.49
N ARG A 75 -11.00 3.86 1.87
CA ARG A 75 -10.79 2.49 1.40
C ARG A 75 -9.71 2.39 0.33
N ALA A 76 -9.62 3.34 -0.59
CA ALA A 76 -8.50 3.38 -1.52
C ALA A 76 -7.15 3.52 -0.78
N GLY A 77 -7.11 4.35 0.27
CA GLY A 77 -5.94 4.46 1.15
C GLY A 77 -5.58 3.15 1.87
N VAL A 78 -6.58 2.38 2.29
CA VAL A 78 -6.39 1.02 2.85
C VAL A 78 -5.65 0.14 1.84
N SER A 79 -6.11 0.07 0.59
CA SER A 79 -5.47 -0.73 -0.46
C SER A 79 -4.01 -0.34 -0.71
N VAL A 80 -3.70 0.95 -0.69
CA VAL A 80 -2.32 1.44 -0.87
C VAL A 80 -1.43 1.03 0.31
N LEU A 81 -1.93 1.13 1.55
CA LEU A 81 -1.18 0.73 2.74
C LEU A 81 -0.97 -0.79 2.83
N ASP A 82 -1.96 -1.59 2.42
CA ASP A 82 -1.82 -3.04 2.33
C ASP A 82 -0.76 -3.43 1.28
N GLY A 83 -0.82 -2.82 0.08
CA GLY A 83 0.18 -3.02 -0.96
C GLY A 83 1.59 -2.61 -0.54
N LEU A 84 1.73 -1.48 0.17
CA LEU A 84 2.99 -1.05 0.76
C LEU A 84 3.51 -2.05 1.79
N SER A 85 2.65 -2.54 2.69
CA SER A 85 2.99 -3.53 3.70
C SER A 85 3.52 -4.81 3.05
N GLU A 86 2.77 -5.40 2.12
CA GLU A 86 3.16 -6.63 1.42
C GLU A 86 4.43 -6.44 0.59
N GLY A 87 4.53 -5.33 -0.15
CA GLY A 87 5.69 -5.05 -1.01
C GLY A 87 6.98 -4.85 -0.22
N VAL A 88 6.93 -4.13 0.91
CA VAL A 88 8.10 -3.96 1.78
C VAL A 88 8.43 -5.25 2.52
N ASP A 89 7.44 -6.03 2.97
CA ASP A 89 7.68 -7.34 3.59
C ASP A 89 8.41 -8.28 2.64
N LEU A 90 7.97 -8.38 1.38
CA LEU A 90 8.64 -9.18 0.36
C LEU A 90 10.07 -8.70 0.04
N ALA A 91 10.28 -7.38 -0.02
CA ALA A 91 11.60 -6.80 -0.21
C ALA A 91 12.52 -7.09 0.99
N GLN A 92 11.99 -6.99 2.22
CA GLN A 92 12.72 -7.32 3.45
C GLN A 92 13.09 -8.79 3.52
N GLN A 93 12.16 -9.70 3.19
CA GLN A 93 12.45 -11.14 3.10
C GLN A 93 13.55 -11.43 2.07
N SER A 94 13.52 -10.76 0.91
CA SER A 94 14.56 -10.88 -0.11
C SER A 94 15.93 -10.40 0.39
N LEU A 95 15.96 -9.28 1.13
CA LEU A 95 17.17 -8.76 1.77
C LEU A 95 17.74 -9.75 2.79
N LEU A 96 16.89 -10.27 3.69
CA LEU A 96 17.30 -11.24 4.71
C LEU A 96 17.82 -12.54 4.07
N GLY A 97 17.21 -12.99 2.98
CA GLY A 97 17.71 -14.11 2.18
C GLY A 97 19.09 -13.84 1.56
N ALA A 98 19.31 -12.63 1.04
CA ALA A 98 20.62 -12.23 0.52
C ALA A 98 21.71 -12.19 1.62
N LEU A 99 21.37 -11.71 2.82
CA LEU A 99 22.27 -11.72 3.98
C LEU A 99 22.61 -13.14 4.43
N ASP A 100 21.63 -14.04 4.43
CA ASP A 100 21.85 -15.44 4.77
C ASP A 100 22.73 -16.15 3.71
N PHE A 101 22.52 -15.86 2.42
CA PHE A 101 23.40 -16.32 1.34
C PHE A 101 24.84 -15.82 1.51
N ALA A 102 25.03 -14.53 1.80
CA ALA A 102 26.35 -13.94 2.04
C ALA A 102 27.05 -14.63 3.21
N LYS A 103 26.34 -14.83 4.32
CA LYS A 103 26.85 -15.50 5.52
C LYS A 103 27.26 -16.95 5.24
N ARG A 104 26.43 -17.73 4.54
CA ARG A 104 26.75 -19.12 4.17
C ARG A 104 27.93 -19.23 3.20
N SER A 105 28.16 -18.19 2.41
CA SER A 105 29.30 -18.09 1.48
C SER A 105 30.59 -17.57 2.16
N GLY A 106 30.59 -17.38 3.48
CA GLY A 106 31.76 -16.87 4.22
C GLY A 106 32.09 -15.42 3.91
N LEU A 107 31.08 -14.61 3.54
CA LEU A 107 31.20 -13.20 3.23
C LEU A 107 30.78 -12.35 4.44
N GLN A 108 31.23 -11.10 4.48
CA GLN A 108 30.82 -10.11 5.47
C GLN A 108 29.97 -9.03 4.80
N VAL A 109 28.94 -8.55 5.49
CA VAL A 109 28.12 -7.43 5.04
C VAL A 109 28.21 -6.35 6.11
N ASP A 110 28.52 -5.12 5.71
CA ASP A 110 28.61 -4.00 6.64
C ASP A 110 27.25 -3.32 6.89
N ASP A 111 27.25 -2.30 7.75
CA ASP A 111 26.05 -1.56 8.13
C ASP A 111 25.41 -0.76 6.99
N GLN A 112 26.10 -0.63 5.84
CA GLN A 112 25.56 0.01 4.63
C GLN A 112 25.08 -1.01 3.60
N GLY A 113 25.17 -2.31 3.90
CA GLY A 113 24.81 -3.38 2.97
C GLY A 113 25.87 -3.67 1.91
N LEU A 114 27.12 -3.23 2.10
CA LEU A 114 28.21 -3.58 1.20
C LEU A 114 28.79 -4.94 1.57
N VAL A 115 28.99 -5.78 0.55
CA VAL A 115 29.52 -7.14 0.70
C VAL A 115 31.04 -7.14 0.54
N HIS A 116 31.72 -7.74 1.51
CA HIS A 116 33.17 -7.85 1.57
C HIS A 116 33.61 -9.31 1.60
N VAL A 117 34.66 -9.63 0.86
CA VAL A 117 35.35 -10.93 0.93
C VAL A 117 36.42 -10.84 2.03
N PRO A 118 36.33 -11.61 3.12
CA PRO A 118 37.34 -11.60 4.17
C PRO A 118 38.71 -12.05 3.63
N ALA A 119 39.79 -11.43 4.06
CA ALA A 119 41.14 -11.78 3.61
C ALA A 119 41.55 -13.24 3.91
N ALA A 120 40.92 -13.86 4.92
CA ALA A 120 41.13 -15.26 5.27
C ALA A 120 40.31 -16.24 4.39
N ASN A 121 39.41 -15.74 3.54
CA ASN A 121 38.61 -16.56 2.66
C ASN A 121 39.45 -16.98 1.45
N THR A 122 39.73 -18.28 1.36
CA THR A 122 40.53 -18.89 0.27
C THR A 122 39.66 -19.56 -0.79
N ASP A 123 38.34 -19.46 -0.71
CA ASP A 123 37.43 -20.05 -1.68
C ASP A 123 37.57 -19.30 -3.03
N PRO A 124 37.94 -19.98 -4.13
CA PRO A 124 38.05 -19.35 -5.45
C PRO A 124 36.73 -18.78 -5.97
N THR A 125 35.58 -19.21 -5.43
CA THR A 125 34.25 -18.69 -5.78
C THR A 125 33.84 -17.46 -4.96
N ALA A 126 34.59 -17.07 -3.94
CA ALA A 126 34.21 -16.00 -3.00
C ALA A 126 33.95 -14.66 -3.70
N THR A 127 34.76 -14.29 -4.69
CA THR A 127 34.56 -13.06 -5.48
C THR A 127 33.24 -13.09 -6.25
N HIS A 128 32.91 -14.23 -6.86
CA HIS A 128 31.65 -14.39 -7.60
C HIS A 128 30.44 -14.34 -6.65
N ASN A 129 30.51 -15.07 -5.54
CA ASN A 129 29.46 -15.07 -4.53
C ASN A 129 29.28 -13.67 -3.91
N SER A 130 30.36 -12.90 -3.74
CA SER A 130 30.30 -11.51 -3.27
C SER A 130 29.54 -10.60 -4.23
N GLN A 131 29.80 -10.73 -5.53
CA GLN A 131 29.07 -9.97 -6.55
C GLN A 131 27.58 -10.36 -6.58
N GLN A 132 27.28 -11.65 -6.50
CA GLN A 132 25.91 -12.16 -6.45
C GLN A 132 25.16 -11.67 -5.21
N ALA A 133 25.78 -11.75 -4.03
CA ALA A 133 25.20 -11.26 -2.79
C ALA A 133 24.93 -9.74 -2.86
N GLN A 134 25.88 -8.96 -3.39
CA GLN A 134 25.71 -7.52 -3.57
C GLN A 134 24.55 -7.21 -4.51
N GLN A 135 24.41 -7.96 -5.61
CA GLN A 135 23.30 -7.80 -6.54
C GLN A 135 21.96 -8.08 -5.85
N LEU A 136 21.84 -9.18 -5.10
CA LEU A 136 20.62 -9.52 -4.39
C LEU A 136 20.22 -8.46 -3.35
N ILE A 137 21.19 -7.88 -2.63
CA ILE A 137 20.95 -6.77 -1.71
C ILE A 137 20.45 -5.54 -2.48
N ASN A 138 21.12 -5.17 -3.56
CA ASN A 138 20.75 -4.01 -4.38
C ASN A 138 19.35 -4.17 -4.99
N ASP A 139 18.99 -5.37 -5.45
CA ASP A 139 17.67 -5.68 -6.01
C ASP A 139 16.57 -5.53 -4.96
N ALA A 140 16.81 -6.00 -3.73
CA ALA A 140 15.87 -5.82 -2.61
C ALA A 140 15.67 -4.34 -2.27
N LEU A 141 16.74 -3.55 -2.21
CA LEU A 141 16.67 -2.10 -1.95
C LEU A 141 15.95 -1.36 -3.08
N ALA A 142 16.24 -1.71 -4.34
CA ALA A 142 15.58 -1.13 -5.49
C ALA A 142 14.08 -1.45 -5.51
N ARG A 143 13.69 -2.67 -5.11
CA ARG A 143 12.27 -3.02 -4.96
C ARG A 143 11.60 -2.20 -3.87
N ALA A 144 12.19 -2.15 -2.68
CA ALA A 144 11.63 -1.37 -1.58
C ALA A 144 11.46 0.11 -1.96
N ALA A 145 12.45 0.68 -2.65
CA ALA A 145 12.38 2.06 -3.13
C ALA A 145 11.27 2.29 -4.18
N ARG A 146 11.00 1.32 -5.07
CA ARG A 146 9.86 1.43 -6.00
C ARG A 146 8.54 1.44 -5.26
N VAL A 147 8.31 0.42 -4.41
CA VAL A 147 7.07 0.30 -3.63
C VAL A 147 6.82 1.54 -2.77
N ASP A 148 7.86 2.05 -2.10
CA ASP A 148 7.78 3.29 -1.29
C ASP A 148 7.38 4.50 -2.14
N ASN A 149 8.01 4.70 -3.29
CA ASN A 149 7.70 5.81 -4.19
C ASN A 149 6.28 5.69 -4.79
N ASP A 150 5.89 4.49 -5.23
CA ASP A 150 4.57 4.24 -5.80
C ASP A 150 3.48 4.49 -4.74
N ALA A 151 3.64 3.97 -3.53
CA ALA A 151 2.70 4.21 -2.44
C ALA A 151 2.61 5.69 -2.06
N ALA A 152 3.74 6.40 -2.02
CA ALA A 152 3.75 7.84 -1.76
C ALA A 152 3.02 8.65 -2.85
N GLU A 153 3.19 8.26 -4.11
CA GLU A 153 2.48 8.89 -5.24
C GLU A 153 0.97 8.66 -5.14
N GLU A 154 0.53 7.42 -4.92
CA GLU A 154 -0.89 7.11 -4.83
C GLU A 154 -1.55 7.77 -3.61
N LEU A 155 -0.90 7.77 -2.44
CA LEU A 155 -1.41 8.49 -1.26
C LEU A 155 -1.53 10.00 -1.52
N ALA A 156 -0.59 10.60 -2.25
CA ALA A 156 -0.67 12.03 -2.61
C ALA A 156 -1.87 12.32 -3.53
N LYS A 157 -2.17 11.44 -4.49
CA LYS A 157 -3.37 11.56 -5.35
C LYS A 157 -4.65 11.49 -4.52
N LEU A 158 -4.74 10.54 -3.58
CA LEU A 158 -5.90 10.37 -2.71
C LEU A 158 -6.14 11.58 -1.80
N VAL A 159 -5.08 12.16 -1.23
CA VAL A 159 -5.19 13.42 -0.45
C VAL A 159 -5.69 14.56 -1.33
N GLY A 160 -5.20 14.66 -2.58
CA GLY A 160 -5.70 15.65 -3.54
C GLY A 160 -7.19 15.47 -3.85
N ALA A 161 -7.67 14.23 -3.97
CA ALA A 161 -9.08 13.92 -4.20
C ALA A 161 -9.97 14.33 -3.02
N LEU A 162 -9.53 14.12 -1.76
CA LEU A 162 -10.26 14.56 -0.57
C LEU A 162 -10.46 16.08 -0.49
N THR A 163 -9.51 16.85 -1.03
CA THR A 163 -9.57 18.32 -1.01
C THR A 163 -10.39 18.94 -2.15
N ASN A 164 -10.77 18.15 -3.15
CA ASN A 164 -11.62 18.61 -4.24
C ASN A 164 -13.09 18.37 -3.89
N THR A 165 -13.85 19.46 -3.75
CA THR A 165 -15.28 19.51 -3.38
C THR A 165 -16.24 18.89 -4.39
N ASP A 166 -15.74 18.22 -5.43
CA ASP A 166 -16.53 17.57 -6.47
C ASP A 166 -16.57 16.05 -6.26
N VAL A 167 -17.20 15.69 -5.14
CA VAL A 167 -17.38 14.33 -4.60
C VAL A 167 -17.86 13.32 -5.65
N ASN A 168 -18.73 13.75 -6.57
CA ASN A 168 -19.28 12.91 -7.64
C ASN A 168 -18.23 12.52 -8.71
N LYS A 169 -17.20 13.35 -8.90
CA LYS A 169 -16.09 13.04 -9.82
C LYS A 169 -15.05 12.14 -9.15
N ALA A 170 -14.80 12.31 -7.86
CA ALA A 170 -13.90 11.44 -7.10
C ALA A 170 -14.40 9.98 -7.09
N LEU A 171 -15.70 9.76 -6.83
CA LEU A 171 -16.30 8.42 -6.68
C LEU A 171 -16.07 7.47 -7.87
N ASN A 172 -16.32 7.93 -9.10
CA ASN A 172 -16.24 7.08 -10.30
C ASN A 172 -14.81 6.78 -10.75
N THR A 173 -13.87 7.71 -10.52
CA THR A 173 -12.47 7.52 -10.92
C THR A 173 -11.71 6.70 -9.87
N THR A 174 -11.93 6.98 -8.58
CA THR A 174 -11.16 6.38 -7.48
C THR A 174 -11.46 4.89 -7.25
N GLN A 175 -12.68 4.39 -7.51
CA GLN A 175 -12.97 2.95 -7.36
C GLN A 175 -12.28 2.07 -8.40
N ALA A 176 -12.22 2.53 -9.66
CA ALA A 176 -11.54 1.80 -10.72
C ALA A 176 -10.02 1.86 -10.55
N GLU A 177 -9.50 3.04 -10.18
CA GLU A 177 -8.08 3.28 -9.95
C GLU A 177 -7.55 2.49 -8.75
N ALA A 178 -8.27 2.41 -7.63
CA ALA A 178 -7.80 1.70 -6.44
C ALA A 178 -7.54 0.20 -6.66
N ALA A 179 -8.32 -0.45 -7.53
CA ALA A 179 -8.11 -1.85 -7.91
C ALA A 179 -6.90 -2.01 -8.84
N GLU A 180 -6.70 -1.08 -9.77
CA GLU A 180 -5.52 -1.06 -10.66
C GLU A 180 -4.23 -0.74 -9.88
N ASP A 181 -4.28 0.16 -8.89
CA ASP A 181 -3.17 0.55 -8.04
C ASP A 181 -2.71 -0.60 -7.15
N GLN A 182 -3.65 -1.37 -6.58
CA GLN A 182 -3.31 -2.58 -5.84
C GLN A 182 -2.60 -3.59 -6.75
N VAL A 183 -3.11 -3.81 -7.96
CA VAL A 183 -2.48 -4.72 -8.94
C VAL A 183 -1.10 -4.21 -9.38
N LYS A 184 -0.95 -2.89 -9.57
CA LYS A 184 0.32 -2.25 -9.91
C LYS A 184 1.34 -2.43 -8.78
N LEU A 185 0.97 -2.18 -7.52
CA LEU A 185 1.85 -2.37 -6.36
C LEU A 185 2.30 -3.83 -6.21
N ILE A 186 1.37 -4.78 -6.39
CA ILE A 186 1.70 -6.21 -6.41
C ILE A 186 2.65 -6.52 -7.57
N ARG A 187 2.38 -6.02 -8.78
CA ARG A 187 3.25 -6.23 -9.95
C ARG A 187 4.65 -5.66 -9.72
N ASP A 188 4.75 -4.47 -9.14
CA ASP A 188 6.02 -3.76 -8.98
C ASP A 188 6.83 -4.34 -7.80
N SER A 189 6.17 -5.11 -6.92
CA SER A 189 6.77 -6.01 -5.93
C SER A 189 7.33 -7.31 -6.53
N LEU A 190 7.04 -7.66 -7.78
CA LEU A 190 7.55 -8.90 -8.39
C LEU A 190 9.03 -8.78 -8.84
N PRO A 191 9.76 -9.89 -9.03
CA PRO A 191 11.14 -9.86 -9.54
C PRO A 191 11.18 -9.44 -11.00
N VAL A 192 12.11 -8.55 -11.36
CA VAL A 192 12.33 -8.17 -12.75
C VAL A 192 12.76 -9.42 -13.53
N GLY A 193 11.94 -9.84 -14.50
CA GLY A 193 12.19 -11.01 -15.36
C GLY A 193 11.39 -12.27 -15.02
N LYS A 194 10.47 -12.23 -14.05
CA LYS A 194 9.53 -13.34 -13.79
C LYS A 194 8.08 -12.89 -13.84
N SER A 195 7.25 -13.63 -14.58
CA SER A 195 5.81 -13.42 -14.61
C SER A 195 5.14 -13.90 -13.32
N ALA A 196 3.94 -13.41 -12.99
CA ALA A 196 3.18 -13.83 -11.81
C ALA A 196 2.96 -15.37 -11.73
N ALA A 197 3.00 -16.06 -12.87
CA ALA A 197 2.89 -17.51 -12.97
C ALA A 197 4.14 -18.27 -12.45
N GLU A 198 5.27 -17.59 -12.27
CA GLU A 198 6.56 -18.20 -11.92
C GLU A 198 6.91 -18.11 -10.43
N VAL A 199 6.10 -17.36 -9.65
CA VAL A 199 6.36 -17.05 -8.22
C VAL A 199 5.40 -17.78 -7.27
N LEU A 200 4.31 -18.37 -7.78
CA LEU A 200 3.39 -19.18 -6.98
C LEU A 200 3.78 -20.67 -7.05
N PRO A 201 4.29 -21.30 -5.98
CA PRO A 201 4.43 -22.74 -5.93
C PRO A 201 3.05 -23.35 -5.69
N GLY A 202 2.42 -23.83 -6.76
CA GLY A 202 1.20 -24.64 -6.69
C GLY A 202 0.00 -23.99 -7.38
N GLY A 203 -0.01 -24.05 -8.72
CA GLY A 203 -1.26 -23.96 -9.47
C GLY A 203 -2.17 -25.13 -9.06
N ILE A 204 -3.32 -24.80 -8.49
CA ILE A 204 -4.45 -25.73 -8.40
C ILE A 204 -5.17 -25.67 -9.76
N HIS A 205 -5.43 -26.86 -10.30
CA HIS A 205 -6.07 -27.16 -11.58
C HIS A 205 -7.37 -26.38 -11.87
#